data_AF-A0A354EG91-F1
#
_entry.id   AF-A0A354EG91-F1
#
_cell.length_a   1.000
_cell.length_b   1.000
_cell.length_c   1.000
_cell.angle_alpha   90.00
_cell.angle_beta   90.00
_cell.angle_gamma   90.00
#
_symmetry.space_group_name_H-M   'P 1'
#
loop_
_entity.id
_entity.type
_entity.pdbx_description
1 polymer ?
#
loop_
_entity_poly.entity_id
_entity_poly.type
_entity_poly.pdbx_seq_one_letter_code
_entity_poly.pdbx_strand_id
1 'polypeptide(L)'
;MSEFKKTLPARNPKKSLWFNGNLLISLFNQSVLSEQTSTKEPRVRRTTIIFLILAGIAVISGGCGYYFPHVYEGPAKTIYMPNWKNRTSQLGLDSKIYQSLSRWFQKSTSIRLTKDKSEADLILAGEIIDIDLPSVSWDRNARATEVKVKLQVRYVLKDIKSDEILWEVPRELWTEDYGTGRFSLNIAENEQEALLQILKDMSERIYLGTLDRLREKTTPAPAKQ
;
A
#
# COMPACT_ATOMS: atom_id res chain seq x y z
N MET A 1 41.51 37.22 52.61
CA MET A 1 41.88 35.81 52.85
C MET A 1 41.11 34.98 51.84
N SER A 2 41.69 34.14 50.96
CA SER A 2 42.83 33.19 51.08
C SER A 2 42.47 31.90 51.81
N GLU A 3 42.88 30.70 51.36
CA GLU A 3 43.46 30.28 50.07
C GLU A 3 43.46 28.73 49.98
N PHE A 4 43.67 28.18 48.76
CA PHE A 4 44.45 26.94 48.47
C PHE A 4 43.96 25.55 48.96
N LYS A 5 44.31 24.42 48.30
CA LYS A 5 44.72 24.15 46.88
C LYS A 5 44.76 22.63 46.62
N LYS A 6 45.09 22.27 45.35
CA LYS A 6 45.90 21.09 44.92
C LYS A 6 45.18 19.70 44.91
N THR A 7 45.30 18.87 43.85
CA THR A 7 45.85 19.10 42.49
C THR A 7 45.33 18.11 41.44
N LEU A 8 45.24 18.60 40.17
CA LEU A 8 45.27 17.84 38.90
C LEU A 8 46.76 17.59 38.46
N PRO A 9 47.13 16.92 37.32
CA PRO A 9 46.37 16.55 36.10
C PRO A 9 46.58 15.04 35.71
N ALA A 10 46.61 14.49 34.47
CA ALA A 10 46.70 15.06 33.11
C ALA A 10 46.36 14.13 31.90
N ARG A 11 45.97 14.78 30.79
CA ARG A 11 46.39 14.58 29.37
C ARG A 11 45.96 13.34 28.52
N ASN A 12 44.96 13.61 27.65
CA ASN A 12 44.81 13.34 26.19
C ASN A 12 46.13 13.10 25.35
N PRO A 13 46.16 12.66 24.05
CA PRO A 13 45.05 12.45 23.09
C PRO A 13 45.17 11.38 21.94
N LYS A 14 44.05 11.22 21.18
CA LYS A 14 43.94 11.03 19.69
C LYS A 14 44.40 9.74 18.96
N LYS A 15 43.52 9.30 18.02
CA LYS A 15 43.79 8.69 16.68
C LYS A 15 44.41 7.26 16.63
N SER A 16 44.40 6.51 15.51
CA SER A 16 43.48 6.37 14.35
C SER A 16 43.97 5.25 13.39
N LEU A 17 43.11 4.84 12.46
CA LEU A 17 43.41 4.17 11.16
C LEU A 17 43.79 2.69 11.13
N TRP A 18 43.46 2.11 9.97
CA TRP A 18 43.68 0.73 9.52
C TRP A 18 45.14 0.49 9.11
N PHE A 19 45.59 -0.77 9.10
CA PHE A 19 46.45 -1.28 8.00
C PHE A 19 46.39 -2.82 7.89
N ASN A 20 46.60 -3.35 6.68
CA ASN A 20 46.69 -4.79 6.41
C ASN A 20 48.13 -5.30 6.63
N GLY A 21 48.27 -6.59 6.97
CA GLY A 21 49.56 -7.29 7.03
C GLY A 21 49.38 -8.77 6.69
N ASN A 22 50.03 -9.22 5.62
CA ASN A 22 50.12 -10.63 5.22
C ASN A 22 51.54 -11.15 5.52
N LEU A 23 51.79 -12.47 5.43
CA LEU A 23 52.93 -13.18 6.05
C LEU A 23 52.74 -13.31 7.59
N LEU A 24 53.18 -14.40 8.26
CA LEU A 24 54.28 -15.32 7.94
C LEU A 24 53.89 -16.79 7.68
N ILE A 25 54.88 -17.51 7.17
CA ILE A 25 54.83 -18.88 6.64
C ILE A 25 55.58 -19.83 7.58
N SER A 26 55.12 -21.09 7.67
CA SER A 26 55.82 -22.25 8.23
C SER A 26 56.15 -22.24 9.73
N LEU A 27 55.66 -23.25 10.45
CA LEU A 27 56.47 -24.29 11.13
C LEU A 27 55.60 -25.09 12.11
N PHE A 28 54.98 -26.17 11.65
CA PHE A 28 54.90 -27.35 12.52
C PHE A 28 55.10 -28.64 11.75
N ASN A 29 56.04 -29.44 12.24
CA ASN A 29 56.66 -30.52 11.50
C ASN A 29 55.87 -31.83 11.61
N GLN A 30 55.53 -32.37 10.44
CA GLN A 30 55.38 -33.78 10.11
C GLN A 30 55.60 -34.79 11.26
N SER A 31 54.50 -35.31 11.79
CA SER A 31 54.43 -36.62 12.49
C SER A 31 53.02 -37.20 12.29
N VAL A 32 52.84 -38.50 12.59
CA VAL A 32 51.59 -39.26 12.33
C VAL A 32 51.24 -39.42 10.85
N LEU A 33 52.10 -40.14 10.12
CA LEU A 33 51.67 -40.96 8.99
C LEU A 33 51.61 -42.42 9.45
N SER A 34 50.41 -42.97 9.73
CA SER A 34 50.04 -44.38 9.44
C SER A 34 48.73 -44.82 10.13
N GLU A 35 47.57 -44.34 9.68
CA GLU A 35 46.35 -45.17 9.79
C GLU A 35 45.35 -44.86 8.67
N GLN A 36 45.32 -45.71 7.65
CA GLN A 36 44.33 -45.61 6.58
C GLN A 36 43.00 -46.18 7.05
N THR A 37 42.13 -45.31 7.57
CA THR A 37 40.69 -45.59 7.59
C THR A 37 40.09 -45.13 6.26
N SER A 38 39.30 -46.00 5.62
CA SER A 38 38.84 -45.79 4.25
C SER A 38 37.80 -44.67 4.17
N THR A 39 38.24 -43.46 3.80
CA THR A 39 37.35 -42.37 3.38
C THR A 39 36.67 -42.75 2.08
N LYS A 40 35.47 -43.35 2.19
CA LYS A 40 34.56 -43.50 1.06
C LYS A 40 34.08 -42.11 0.64
N GLU A 41 34.82 -41.51 -0.31
CA GLU A 41 34.32 -40.51 -1.25
C GLU A 41 32.83 -40.75 -1.51
N PRO A 42 31.93 -39.81 -1.15
CA PRO A 42 30.51 -39.94 -1.46
C PRO A 42 30.39 -39.80 -2.97
N ARG A 43 30.48 -40.94 -3.67
CA ARG A 43 30.46 -41.04 -5.13
C ARG A 43 29.05 -40.78 -5.65
N VAL A 44 28.61 -39.53 -5.53
CA VAL A 44 27.29 -39.05 -5.96
C VAL A 44 27.12 -39.46 -7.42
N ARG A 45 26.25 -40.45 -7.65
CA ARG A 45 26.02 -40.96 -9.00
C ARG A 45 25.60 -39.80 -9.88
N ARG A 46 26.11 -39.73 -11.12
CA ARG A 46 25.70 -38.69 -12.09
C ARG A 46 24.17 -38.63 -12.23
N THR A 47 23.47 -39.77 -12.13
CA THR A 47 22.01 -39.83 -12.09
C THR A 47 21.38 -39.15 -10.88
N THR A 48 21.99 -39.18 -9.69
CA THR A 48 21.53 -38.46 -8.49
C THR A 48 21.65 -36.94 -8.66
N ILE A 49 22.75 -36.47 -9.28
CA ILE A 49 22.93 -35.04 -9.62
C ILE A 49 21.88 -34.61 -10.66
N ILE A 50 21.67 -35.43 -11.71
CA ILE A 50 20.64 -35.19 -12.73
C ILE A 50 19.23 -35.14 -12.12
N PHE A 51 18.90 -36.03 -11.17
CA PHE A 51 17.61 -36.01 -10.47
C PHE A 51 17.39 -34.73 -9.65
N LEU A 52 18.43 -34.26 -8.94
CA LEU A 52 18.36 -33.00 -8.19
C LEU A 52 18.22 -31.78 -9.12
N ILE A 53 18.89 -31.79 -10.28
CA ILE A 53 18.73 -30.74 -11.30
C ILE A 53 17.33 -30.76 -11.91
N LEU A 54 16.78 -31.94 -12.26
CA LEU A 54 15.40 -32.05 -12.76
C LEU A 54 14.37 -31.56 -11.73
N ALA A 55 14.54 -31.93 -10.46
CA ALA A 55 13.68 -31.48 -9.37
C ALA A 55 13.76 -29.94 -9.18
N GLY A 56 14.95 -29.36 -9.26
CA GLY A 56 15.13 -27.91 -9.22
C GLY A 56 14.45 -27.18 -10.38
N ILE A 57 14.56 -27.70 -11.60
CA ILE A 57 13.88 -27.15 -12.78
C ILE A 57 12.35 -27.21 -12.63
N ALA A 58 11.82 -28.34 -12.13
CA ALA A 58 10.38 -28.52 -11.91
C ALA A 58 9.78 -27.47 -10.94
N VAL A 59 10.51 -27.11 -9.88
CA VAL A 59 10.10 -26.06 -8.93
C VAL A 59 10.05 -24.68 -9.59
N ILE A 60 10.98 -24.36 -10.50
CA ILE A 60 11.00 -23.07 -11.21
C ILE A 60 9.83 -22.97 -12.21
N SER A 61 9.50 -24.06 -12.90
CA SER A 61 8.31 -24.10 -13.79
C SER A 61 6.97 -24.05 -13.05
N GLY A 62 6.94 -24.24 -11.72
CA GLY A 62 5.76 -24.14 -10.88
C GLY A 62 5.34 -22.70 -10.54
N GLY A 63 6.04 -21.68 -11.07
CA GLY A 63 5.71 -20.28 -10.85
C GLY A 63 4.37 -19.88 -11.47
N CYS A 64 3.29 -19.94 -10.68
CA CYS A 64 1.99 -19.38 -11.07
C CYS A 64 2.17 -17.91 -11.47
N GLY A 65 1.90 -17.60 -12.75
CA GLY A 65 2.00 -16.24 -13.25
C GLY A 65 1.03 -15.32 -12.51
N TYR A 66 1.57 -14.39 -11.72
CA TYR A 66 0.80 -13.34 -11.05
C TYR A 66 0.29 -12.32 -12.07
N TYR A 67 -0.77 -12.71 -12.79
CA TYR A 67 -1.52 -11.84 -13.68
C TYR A 67 -2.29 -10.83 -12.83
N PHE A 68 -1.84 -9.57 -12.82
CA PHE A 68 -2.56 -8.48 -12.17
C PHE A 68 -3.75 -8.06 -13.05
N PRO A 69 -5.01 -8.33 -12.65
CA PRO A 69 -6.14 -8.23 -13.58
C PRO A 69 -6.67 -6.80 -13.75
N HIS A 70 -5.96 -5.78 -13.27
CA HIS A 70 -6.36 -4.36 -13.30
C HIS A 70 -5.32 -3.45 -14.01
N VAL A 71 -4.41 -4.01 -14.81
CA VAL A 71 -3.47 -3.20 -15.61
C VAL A 71 -4.21 -2.58 -16.79
N TYR A 72 -4.25 -1.25 -16.83
CA TYR A 72 -4.70 -0.47 -17.99
C TYR A 72 -3.49 -0.09 -18.86
N GLU A 73 -3.35 -0.80 -19.98
CA GLU A 73 -2.26 -0.65 -20.97
C GLU A 73 -2.59 0.38 -22.08
N GLY A 74 -3.76 1.02 -22.01
CA GLY A 74 -4.18 2.03 -22.98
C GLY A 74 -3.42 3.36 -22.86
N PRO A 75 -3.67 4.31 -23.78
CA PRO A 75 -3.01 5.60 -23.79
C PRO A 75 -3.28 6.37 -22.48
N ALA A 76 -2.25 7.06 -21.97
CA ALA A 76 -2.38 7.78 -20.71
C ALA A 76 -3.47 8.87 -20.77
N LYS A 77 -4.28 8.94 -19.71
CA LYS A 77 -5.45 9.83 -19.59
C LYS A 77 -5.22 10.90 -18.52
N THR A 78 -5.69 12.12 -18.74
CA THR A 78 -5.78 13.15 -17.68
C THR A 78 -7.15 13.11 -16.98
N ILE A 79 -7.16 13.18 -15.65
CA ILE A 79 -8.39 13.22 -14.85
C ILE A 79 -8.47 14.49 -14.00
N TYR A 80 -9.63 15.15 -14.07
CA TYR A 80 -10.01 16.24 -13.18
C TYR A 80 -10.98 15.73 -12.12
N MET A 81 -10.69 16.05 -10.85
CA MET A 81 -11.53 15.72 -9.70
C MET A 81 -11.84 17.00 -8.92
N PRO A 82 -13.05 17.58 -9.03
CA PRO A 82 -13.45 18.65 -8.12
C PRO A 82 -13.66 18.09 -6.70
N ASN A 83 -13.57 18.94 -5.67
CA ASN A 83 -14.09 18.59 -4.34
C ASN A 83 -15.56 18.18 -4.47
N TRP A 84 -15.92 17.06 -3.86
CA TRP A 84 -17.30 16.56 -3.91
C TRP A 84 -18.24 17.50 -3.16
N LYS A 85 -19.43 17.73 -3.71
CA LYS A 85 -20.42 18.60 -3.06
C LYS A 85 -20.84 17.98 -1.72
N ASN A 86 -20.60 18.68 -0.62
CA ASN A 86 -21.03 18.23 0.70
C ASN A 86 -22.48 18.69 0.95
N ARG A 87 -23.39 17.77 1.30
CA ARG A 87 -24.75 18.08 1.79
C ARG A 87 -24.92 17.89 3.30
N THR A 88 -23.87 17.43 3.98
CA THR A 88 -23.88 17.14 5.42
C THR A 88 -23.40 18.35 6.23
N SER A 89 -23.60 18.31 7.55
CA SER A 89 -23.00 19.25 8.49
C SER A 89 -21.51 18.99 8.76
N GLN A 90 -20.94 17.87 8.29
CA GLN A 90 -19.58 17.45 8.63
C GLN A 90 -18.54 18.21 7.81
N LEU A 91 -17.86 19.16 8.45
CA LEU A 91 -16.89 20.05 7.81
C LEU A 91 -15.64 19.31 7.30
N GLY A 92 -15.16 19.71 6.13
CA GLY A 92 -13.93 19.19 5.51
C GLY A 92 -13.99 17.75 5.00
N LEU A 93 -15.15 17.08 5.06
CA LEU A 93 -15.34 15.72 4.57
C LEU A 93 -15.11 15.60 3.05
N ASP A 94 -15.49 16.63 2.29
CA ASP A 94 -15.17 16.82 0.87
C ASP A 94 -13.66 16.79 0.60
N SER A 95 -12.90 17.44 1.48
CA SER A 95 -11.45 17.57 1.38
C SER A 95 -10.74 16.30 1.84
N LYS A 96 -11.26 15.60 2.86
CA LYS A 96 -10.82 14.25 3.24
C LYS A 96 -11.02 13.26 2.08
N ILE A 97 -12.18 13.29 1.40
CA ILE A 97 -12.47 12.47 0.21
C ILE A 97 -11.50 12.81 -0.92
N TYR A 98 -11.37 14.08 -1.29
CA TYR A 98 -10.46 14.51 -2.36
C TYR A 98 -9.01 14.09 -2.11
N GLN A 99 -8.52 14.22 -0.87
CA GLN A 99 -7.18 13.74 -0.47
C GLN A 99 -7.05 12.22 -0.59
N SER A 100 -8.08 11.46 -0.19
CA SER A 100 -8.04 10.00 -0.28
C SER A 100 -8.05 9.51 -1.72
N LEU A 101 -8.93 10.05 -2.56
CA LEU A 101 -8.95 9.79 -4.01
C LEU A 101 -7.62 10.18 -4.67
N SER A 102 -7.08 11.36 -4.34
CA SER A 102 -5.82 11.85 -4.91
C SER A 102 -4.65 10.90 -4.60
N ARG A 103 -4.54 10.39 -3.37
CA ARG A 103 -3.52 9.39 -2.99
C ARG A 103 -3.66 8.04 -3.71
N TRP A 104 -4.85 7.70 -4.17
CA TRP A 104 -5.09 6.50 -4.99
C TRP A 104 -4.75 6.74 -6.47
N PHE A 105 -5.27 7.79 -7.08
CA PHE A 105 -4.94 8.13 -8.47
C PHE A 105 -3.46 8.46 -8.70
N GLN A 106 -2.76 9.01 -7.70
CA GLN A 106 -1.29 9.19 -7.71
C GLN A 106 -0.48 7.88 -7.80
N LYS A 107 -1.09 6.71 -7.59
CA LYS A 107 -0.42 5.41 -7.80
C LYS A 107 -0.35 5.00 -9.28
N SER A 108 -1.08 5.68 -10.16
CA SER A 108 -1.15 5.34 -11.58
C SER A 108 -0.03 6.01 -12.38
N THR A 109 0.58 5.24 -13.28
CA THR A 109 1.36 5.78 -14.40
C THR A 109 0.46 6.21 -15.56
N SER A 110 -0.65 5.49 -15.78
CA SER A 110 -1.55 5.67 -16.92
C SER A 110 -2.64 6.73 -16.71
N ILE A 111 -2.93 7.14 -15.46
CA ILE A 111 -3.88 8.22 -15.17
C ILE A 111 -3.17 9.36 -14.44
N ARG A 112 -3.21 10.56 -15.00
CA ARG A 112 -2.56 11.77 -14.45
C ARG A 112 -3.61 12.76 -13.93
N LEU A 113 -3.49 13.16 -12.68
CA LEU A 113 -4.33 14.23 -12.11
C LEU A 113 -3.97 15.59 -12.71
N THR A 114 -4.96 16.35 -13.16
CA THR A 114 -4.83 17.80 -13.44
C THR A 114 -5.74 18.62 -12.53
N LYS A 115 -5.35 19.89 -12.31
CA LYS A 115 -6.15 20.90 -11.62
C LYS A 115 -7.02 21.71 -12.58
N ASP A 116 -6.73 21.67 -13.88
CA ASP A 116 -7.50 22.38 -14.89
C ASP A 116 -8.50 21.42 -15.56
N LYS A 117 -9.77 21.81 -15.59
CA LYS A 117 -10.84 21.02 -16.22
C LYS A 117 -10.70 20.97 -17.75
N SER A 118 -10.05 21.96 -18.37
CA SER A 118 -9.85 22.04 -19.83
C SER A 118 -8.74 21.12 -20.35
N GLU A 119 -7.78 20.74 -19.49
CA GLU A 119 -6.72 19.78 -19.81
C GLU A 119 -7.15 18.31 -19.66
N ALA A 120 -8.36 18.04 -19.16
CA ALA A 120 -8.80 16.72 -18.75
C ALA A 120 -9.40 15.89 -19.90
N ASP A 121 -9.08 14.59 -19.93
CA ASP A 121 -9.86 13.59 -20.67
C ASP A 121 -11.10 13.16 -19.88
N LEU A 122 -10.98 13.08 -18.56
CA LEU A 122 -11.95 12.45 -17.66
C LEU A 122 -12.35 13.41 -16.53
N ILE A 123 -13.61 13.35 -16.12
CA ILE A 123 -14.09 13.94 -14.86
C ILE A 123 -14.60 12.83 -13.94
N LEU A 124 -14.09 12.79 -12.72
CA LEU A 124 -14.71 12.07 -11.60
C LEU A 124 -15.33 13.10 -10.65
N ALA A 125 -16.65 13.28 -10.74
CA ALA A 125 -17.40 14.21 -9.90
C ALA A 125 -18.34 13.45 -8.96
N GLY A 126 -18.56 13.98 -7.76
CA GLY A 126 -19.42 13.33 -6.77
C GLY A 126 -20.00 14.27 -5.72
N GLU A 127 -20.83 13.69 -4.87
CA GLU A 127 -21.61 14.37 -3.86
C GLU A 127 -21.74 13.47 -2.62
N ILE A 128 -21.47 14.05 -1.45
CA ILE A 128 -21.76 13.42 -0.16
C ILE A 128 -23.24 13.68 0.11
N ILE A 129 -24.02 12.61 0.17
CA ILE A 129 -25.47 12.67 0.41
C ILE A 129 -25.75 12.80 1.90
N ASP A 130 -25.12 11.95 2.71
CA ASP A 130 -25.39 11.78 4.14
C ASP A 130 -24.16 11.21 4.88
N ILE A 131 -24.07 11.44 6.18
CA ILE A 131 -23.09 10.78 7.07
C ILE A 131 -23.67 10.61 8.48
N ASP A 132 -23.60 9.37 8.99
CA ASP A 132 -24.02 8.98 10.33
C ASP A 132 -22.78 8.71 11.19
N LEU A 133 -22.62 9.51 12.24
CA LEU A 133 -21.52 9.49 13.21
C LEU A 133 -22.12 9.34 14.61
N PRO A 134 -22.26 8.11 15.14
CA PRO A 134 -23.11 7.88 16.31
C PRO A 134 -22.61 8.52 17.61
N SER A 135 -21.33 8.95 17.71
CA SER A 135 -20.86 9.74 18.86
C SER A 135 -21.33 11.20 18.84
N VAL A 136 -21.75 11.70 17.66
CA VAL A 136 -22.31 13.05 17.46
C VAL A 136 -23.82 13.06 17.75
N SER A 137 -24.51 11.93 17.58
CA SER A 137 -25.93 11.77 17.92
C SER A 137 -26.13 11.48 19.42
N TRP A 138 -26.47 12.52 20.19
CA TRP A 138 -26.80 12.41 21.62
C TRP A 138 -28.16 11.74 21.89
N ASP A 139 -28.26 10.42 21.70
CA ASP A 139 -29.35 9.62 22.28
C ASP A 139 -28.86 8.80 23.49
N ARG A 140 -29.57 8.93 24.62
CA ARG A 140 -29.29 8.21 25.87
C ARG A 140 -29.93 6.82 25.91
N ASN A 141 -30.68 6.44 24.88
CA ASN A 141 -31.49 5.22 24.82
C ASN A 141 -30.89 4.10 23.93
N ALA A 142 -29.63 4.22 23.50
CA ALA A 142 -28.93 3.31 22.61
C ALA A 142 -28.75 1.88 23.17
N ARG A 143 -29.82 1.08 23.10
CA ARG A 143 -29.83 -0.36 23.41
C ARG A 143 -29.05 -1.15 22.37
N ALA A 144 -27.76 -1.36 22.62
CA ALA A 144 -26.93 -2.43 22.05
C ALA A 144 -27.10 -2.70 20.52
N THR A 145 -27.30 -1.64 19.75
CA THR A 145 -27.18 -1.69 18.28
C THR A 145 -25.70 -1.70 17.93
N GLU A 146 -25.31 -2.50 16.94
CA GLU A 146 -23.93 -2.53 16.43
C GLU A 146 -23.53 -1.15 15.88
N VAL A 147 -22.49 -0.55 16.47
CA VAL A 147 -22.21 0.88 16.32
C VAL A 147 -21.30 1.12 15.11
N LYS A 148 -21.94 1.44 13.97
CA LYS A 148 -21.26 1.68 12.69
C LYS A 148 -21.27 3.15 12.30
N VAL A 149 -20.12 3.65 11.85
CA VAL A 149 -20.07 4.84 10.98
C VAL A 149 -20.77 4.49 9.67
N LYS A 150 -21.57 5.41 9.12
CA LYS A 150 -22.18 5.23 7.80
C LYS A 150 -21.90 6.46 6.93
N LEU A 151 -21.47 6.26 5.69
CA LEU A 151 -21.24 7.33 4.72
C LEU A 151 -22.06 7.03 3.46
N GLN A 152 -22.88 7.97 3.02
CA GLN A 152 -23.67 7.83 1.81
C GLN A 152 -23.24 8.82 0.73
N VAL A 153 -22.95 8.32 -0.47
CA VAL A 153 -22.37 9.09 -1.58
C VAL A 153 -23.08 8.78 -2.90
N ARG A 154 -22.86 9.64 -3.89
CA ARG A 154 -23.06 9.34 -5.31
C ARG A 154 -21.97 10.00 -6.15
N TYR A 155 -21.61 9.38 -7.26
CA TYR A 155 -20.56 9.89 -8.13
C TYR A 155 -20.72 9.42 -9.58
N VAL A 156 -20.04 10.11 -10.50
CA VAL A 156 -20.02 9.82 -11.92
C VAL A 156 -18.61 10.00 -12.48
N LEU A 157 -18.20 9.04 -13.32
CA LEU A 157 -17.03 9.12 -14.18
C LEU A 157 -17.50 9.37 -15.62
N LYS A 158 -17.02 10.45 -16.24
CA LYS A 158 -17.37 10.86 -17.61
C LYS A 158 -16.12 11.14 -18.43
N ASP A 159 -16.06 10.65 -19.66
CA ASP A 159 -15.08 11.10 -20.66
C ASP A 159 -15.61 12.40 -21.31
N ILE A 160 -14.79 13.44 -21.29
CA ILE A 160 -15.18 14.77 -21.80
C ILE A 160 -15.14 14.79 -23.33
N LYS A 161 -14.28 13.98 -23.96
CA LYS A 161 -14.04 14.02 -25.41
C LYS A 161 -15.09 13.26 -26.20
N SER A 162 -15.69 12.21 -25.64
CA SER A 162 -16.86 11.53 -26.21
C SER A 162 -18.20 12.00 -25.63
N ASP A 163 -18.17 12.90 -24.65
CA ASP A 163 -19.31 13.29 -23.79
C ASP A 163 -19.98 12.12 -23.02
N GLU A 164 -19.33 10.96 -22.96
CA GLU A 164 -19.93 9.71 -22.47
C GLU A 164 -19.76 9.51 -20.96
N ILE A 165 -20.86 9.14 -20.28
CA ILE A 165 -20.80 8.62 -18.90
C ILE A 165 -20.23 7.20 -18.94
N LEU A 166 -19.01 7.02 -18.44
CA LEU A 166 -18.34 5.71 -18.36
C LEU A 166 -18.86 4.89 -17.18
N TRP A 167 -19.25 5.54 -16.07
CA TRP A 167 -19.75 4.89 -14.87
C TRP A 167 -20.54 5.88 -14.02
N GLU A 168 -21.75 5.53 -13.59
CA GLU A 168 -22.53 6.27 -12.60
C GLU A 168 -22.87 5.37 -11.41
N VAL A 169 -22.76 5.93 -10.20
CA VAL A 169 -23.23 5.33 -8.95
C VAL A 169 -24.21 6.33 -8.32
N PRO A 170 -25.53 6.18 -8.54
CA PRO A 170 -26.53 7.21 -8.19
C PRO A 170 -26.82 7.29 -6.69
N ARG A 171 -26.52 6.22 -5.94
CA ARG A 171 -26.48 6.17 -4.46
C ARG A 171 -25.68 4.95 -4.04
N GLU A 172 -24.82 5.11 -3.04
CA GLU A 172 -24.11 4.03 -2.38
C GLU A 172 -23.93 4.32 -0.89
N LEU A 173 -24.00 3.27 -0.07
CA LEU A 173 -23.79 3.29 1.37
C LEU A 173 -22.52 2.51 1.71
N TRP A 174 -21.60 3.17 2.41
CA TRP A 174 -20.45 2.54 3.07
C TRP A 174 -20.69 2.50 4.57
N THR A 175 -20.26 1.42 5.23
CA THR A 175 -20.38 1.25 6.68
C THR A 175 -19.13 0.59 7.24
N GLU A 176 -18.64 1.07 8.37
CA GLU A 176 -17.51 0.49 9.09
C GLU A 176 -17.80 0.47 10.60
N ASP A 177 -17.45 -0.64 11.25
CA ASP A 177 -17.60 -0.84 12.69
C ASP A 177 -16.51 -0.08 13.47
N TYR A 178 -16.86 0.46 14.65
CA TYR A 178 -15.86 1.03 15.55
C TYR A 178 -16.01 0.51 16.99
N GLY A 179 -14.86 0.28 17.64
CA GLY A 179 -14.81 -0.47 18.89
C GLY A 179 -15.40 0.27 20.10
N THR A 180 -16.66 0.00 20.43
CA THR A 180 -17.33 0.49 21.64
C THR A 180 -17.23 -0.50 22.81
N GLY A 181 -16.02 -1.00 23.09
CA GLY A 181 -15.76 -1.78 24.30
C GLY A 181 -16.07 -0.98 25.57
N ARG A 182 -16.50 -1.63 26.66
CA ARG A 182 -16.95 -0.96 27.91
C ARG A 182 -15.91 -0.09 28.62
N PHE A 183 -14.66 -0.10 28.15
CA PHE A 183 -13.54 0.71 28.64
C PHE A 183 -12.90 1.56 27.52
N SER A 184 -13.57 1.73 26.38
CA SER A 184 -13.09 2.59 25.30
C SER A 184 -13.22 4.07 25.70
N LEU A 185 -12.11 4.65 26.15
CA LEU A 185 -12.03 6.07 26.51
C LEU A 185 -12.04 7.00 25.28
N ASN A 186 -11.72 6.46 24.10
CA ASN A 186 -11.42 7.21 22.88
C ASN A 186 -12.47 6.97 21.78
N ILE A 187 -13.76 6.92 22.13
CA ILE A 187 -14.88 6.62 21.19
C ILE A 187 -14.82 7.46 19.90
N ALA A 188 -14.50 8.75 20.03
CA ALA A 188 -14.39 9.67 18.88
C ALA A 188 -13.13 9.45 18.02
N GLU A 189 -12.06 8.87 18.57
CA GLU A 189 -10.86 8.49 17.81
C GLU A 189 -11.17 7.27 16.92
N ASN A 190 -11.73 6.21 17.53
CA ASN A 190 -12.16 5.00 16.85
C ASN A 190 -13.18 5.31 15.72
N GLU A 191 -14.08 6.28 15.93
CA GLU A 191 -15.03 6.74 14.91
C GLU A 191 -14.33 7.45 13.73
N GLN A 192 -13.31 8.27 14.00
CA GLN A 192 -12.51 8.88 12.93
C GLN A 192 -11.64 7.86 12.19
N GLU A 193 -11.12 6.83 12.86
CA GLU A 193 -10.41 5.71 12.22
C GLU A 193 -11.32 4.93 11.27
N ALA A 194 -12.53 4.55 11.72
CA ALA A 194 -13.52 3.88 10.89
C ALA A 194 -13.94 4.73 9.68
N LEU A 195 -14.13 6.04 9.86
CA LEU A 195 -14.35 6.95 8.74
C LEU A 195 -13.15 7.00 7.78
N LEU A 196 -11.92 7.03 8.27
CA LEU A 196 -10.72 7.02 7.43
C LEU A 196 -10.57 5.70 6.65
N GLN A 197 -10.98 4.57 7.24
CA GLN A 197 -11.00 3.27 6.57
C GLN A 197 -12.05 3.21 5.45
N ILE A 198 -13.28 3.70 5.69
CA ILE A 198 -14.27 3.93 4.61
C ILE A 198 -13.68 4.78 3.48
N LEU A 199 -13.05 5.90 3.81
CA LEU A 199 -12.49 6.82 2.82
C LEU A 199 -11.29 6.23 2.05
N LYS A 200 -10.56 5.28 2.64
CA LYS A 200 -9.50 4.52 1.97
C LYS A 200 -10.10 3.54 0.96
N ASP A 201 -11.05 2.73 1.39
CA ASP A 201 -11.57 1.59 0.63
C ASP A 201 -12.53 2.04 -0.48
N MET A 202 -13.35 3.06 -0.23
CA MET A 202 -14.14 3.74 -1.26
C MET A 202 -13.25 4.30 -2.37
N SER A 203 -12.11 4.91 -2.00
CA SER A 203 -11.18 5.49 -2.97
C SER A 203 -10.41 4.43 -3.75
N GLU A 204 -10.08 3.29 -3.12
CA GLU A 204 -9.51 2.11 -3.79
C GLU A 204 -10.47 1.56 -4.84
N ARG A 205 -11.74 1.34 -4.46
CA ARG A 205 -12.74 0.78 -5.38
C ARG A 205 -13.08 1.73 -6.53
N ILE A 206 -13.11 3.03 -6.30
CA ILE A 206 -13.30 4.04 -7.36
C ILE A 206 -12.10 4.07 -8.31
N TYR A 207 -10.88 3.95 -7.79
CA TYR A 207 -9.66 3.88 -8.58
C TYR A 207 -9.61 2.64 -9.48
N LEU A 208 -9.84 1.45 -8.91
CA LEU A 208 -9.86 0.18 -9.65
C LEU A 208 -10.99 0.17 -10.70
N GLY A 209 -12.21 0.53 -10.31
CA GLY A 209 -13.34 0.62 -11.23
C GLY A 209 -13.14 1.64 -12.36
N THR A 210 -12.33 2.69 -12.15
CA THR A 210 -11.94 3.61 -13.22
C THR A 210 -11.00 2.94 -14.23
N LEU A 211 -10.00 2.18 -13.76
CA LEU A 211 -9.10 1.41 -14.64
C LEU A 211 -9.85 0.35 -15.44
N ASP A 212 -10.80 -0.35 -14.81
CA ASP A 212 -11.61 -1.38 -15.47
C ASP A 212 -12.48 -0.81 -16.61
N ARG A 213 -13.20 0.29 -16.36
CA ARG A 213 -14.06 0.94 -17.37
C ARG A 213 -13.23 1.51 -18.54
N LEU A 214 -12.03 2.01 -18.26
CA LEU A 214 -11.09 2.43 -19.31
C LEU A 214 -10.55 1.25 -20.11
N ARG A 215 -10.23 0.12 -19.45
CA ARG A 215 -9.81 -1.12 -20.14
C ARG A 215 -10.91 -1.64 -21.06
N GLU A 216 -12.13 -1.77 -20.57
CA GLU A 216 -13.31 -2.23 -21.34
C GLU A 216 -13.52 -1.39 -22.62
N LYS A 217 -13.21 -0.09 -22.58
CA LYS A 217 -13.25 0.80 -23.75
C LYS A 217 -12.09 0.61 -24.73
N THR A 218 -10.95 0.07 -24.29
CA THR A 218 -9.77 -0.17 -25.13
C THR A 218 -9.65 -1.59 -25.67
N THR A 219 -10.34 -2.57 -25.08
CA THR A 219 -10.37 -3.94 -25.62
C THR A 219 -11.18 -3.96 -26.92
N PRO A 220 -10.58 -4.28 -28.09
CA PRO A 220 -11.36 -4.45 -29.32
C PRO A 220 -12.32 -5.64 -29.14
N ALA A 221 -13.56 -5.47 -29.58
CA ALA A 221 -14.57 -6.52 -29.49
C ALA A 221 -14.06 -7.80 -30.18
N PRO A 222 -14.24 -9.00 -29.58
CA PRO A 222 -13.76 -10.24 -30.18
C PRO A 222 -14.39 -10.42 -31.56
N ALA A 223 -13.55 -10.62 -32.58
CA ALA A 223 -14.01 -10.84 -33.94
C ALA A 223 -14.93 -12.07 -33.98
N LYS A 224 -16.15 -11.89 -34.48
CA LYS A 224 -17.08 -13.00 -34.71
C LYS A 224 -16.47 -13.91 -35.77
N GLN A 225 -16.18 -15.15 -35.36
CA GLN A 225 -15.91 -16.29 -36.23
C GLN A 225 -17.23 -16.89 -36.70
#